data_AF-A0A1H7TEZ6-F1
#
_entry.id   AF-A0A1H7TEZ6-F1
#
_cell.length_a   1.000
_cell.length_b   1.000
_cell.length_c   1.000
_cell.angle_alpha   90.00
_cell.angle_beta   90.00
_cell.angle_gamma   90.00
#
_symmetry.space_group_name_H-M   'P 1'
#
loop_
_entity.id
_entity.type
_entity.pdbx_description
1 polymer ?
#
loop_
_entity_poly.entity_id
_entity_poly.type
_entity_poly.pdbx_seq_one_letter_code
_entity_poly.pdbx_strand_id
1 'polypeptide(L)'
;MSVMPPSPTLAPPRLSVFVDADNISAAQAGTILALACHHGAPDLVRAYGNACLLPDWDKVPGFHFVHSGSGKNATDMLICLDAMERALSDQCGTVLLVSSDQDFTHLATRLRERGLTVIGAGEAKTAKRFRAACSEFHVLVNKTACPSDRSSPATQPARQVSTEAPTDLDQDIRNVIRSKCTDKTGYEIALLSAHMFRIHGVKISAKPEKTWRGYLAKRPALYTLDPKGPNAKVRYKPEAFKTATD
;
A
#
# COMPACT_ATOMS: atom_id res chain seq x y z
N MET A 1 53.02 -7.09 -30.90
CA MET A 1 51.60 -7.46 -31.10
C MET A 1 50.82 -6.96 -29.89
N SER A 2 50.03 -5.90 -30.06
CA SER A 2 49.22 -5.33 -28.98
C SER A 2 47.97 -6.19 -28.82
N VAL A 3 47.89 -6.97 -27.76
CA VAL A 3 46.72 -7.80 -27.45
C VAL A 3 45.67 -6.85 -26.88
N MET A 4 44.63 -6.53 -27.67
CA MET A 4 43.48 -5.82 -27.13
C MET A 4 42.89 -6.63 -25.97
N PRO A 5 42.52 -6.00 -24.85
CA PRO A 5 41.82 -6.71 -23.78
C PRO A 5 40.51 -7.27 -24.34
N PRO A 6 40.05 -8.44 -23.87
CA PRO A 6 38.78 -9.01 -24.30
C PRO A 6 37.68 -7.99 -24.01
N SER A 7 36.92 -7.63 -25.05
CA SER A 7 35.71 -6.82 -24.89
C SER A 7 34.83 -7.48 -23.83
N PRO A 8 34.29 -6.72 -22.85
CA PRO A 8 33.39 -7.29 -21.86
C PRO A 8 32.23 -7.92 -22.62
N THR A 9 32.11 -9.25 -22.54
CA THR A 9 30.96 -9.96 -23.07
C THR A 9 29.77 -9.46 -22.26
N LEU A 10 28.97 -8.58 -22.86
CA LEU A 10 27.85 -7.94 -22.18
C LEU A 10 26.93 -9.05 -21.70
N ALA A 11 26.94 -9.32 -20.40
CA ALA A 11 26.02 -10.28 -19.80
C ALA A 11 24.59 -9.89 -20.23
N PRO A 12 23.70 -10.86 -20.49
CA PRO A 12 22.33 -10.54 -20.88
C PRO A 12 21.71 -9.58 -19.86
N PRO A 13 20.97 -8.55 -20.31
CA PRO A 13 20.44 -7.52 -19.42
C PRO A 13 19.60 -8.18 -18.33
N ARG A 14 20.02 -8.00 -17.08
CA ARG A 14 19.41 -8.62 -15.91
C ARG A 14 18.21 -7.79 -15.44
N LEU A 15 17.15 -8.49 -15.03
CA LEU A 15 15.92 -7.90 -14.52
C LEU A 15 15.86 -7.99 -13.01
N SER A 16 15.69 -6.85 -12.34
CA SER A 16 15.46 -6.80 -10.88
C SER A 16 14.05 -6.37 -10.55
N VAL A 17 13.38 -7.11 -9.67
CA VAL A 17 11.99 -6.90 -9.27
C VAL A 17 11.93 -6.40 -7.84
N PHE A 18 11.31 -5.24 -7.66
CA PHE A 18 11.07 -4.62 -6.36
C PHE A 18 9.56 -4.44 -6.17
N VAL A 19 9.02 -5.08 -5.14
CA VAL A 19 7.59 -5.00 -4.80
C VAL A 19 7.39 -4.26 -3.49
N ASP A 20 6.53 -3.26 -3.54
CA ASP A 20 6.00 -2.59 -2.37
C ASP A 20 4.85 -3.42 -1.78
N ALA A 21 5.16 -4.22 -0.77
CA ALA A 21 4.24 -5.15 -0.15
C ALA A 21 3.17 -4.46 0.73
N ASP A 22 3.42 -3.21 1.14
CA ASP A 22 2.44 -2.42 1.88
C ASP A 22 1.29 -1.96 0.96
N ASN A 23 1.59 -1.72 -0.33
CA ASN A 23 0.61 -1.32 -1.34
C ASN A 23 0.09 -2.48 -2.22
N ILE A 24 0.80 -3.62 -2.28
CA ILE A 24 0.50 -4.74 -3.17
C ILE A 24 0.24 -6.02 -2.36
N SER A 25 -0.89 -6.68 -2.64
CA SER A 25 -1.25 -7.95 -2.00
C SER A 25 -0.40 -9.11 -2.50
N ALA A 26 -0.01 -10.02 -1.58
CA ALA A 26 0.66 -11.28 -1.89
C ALA A 26 -0.11 -12.15 -2.90
N ALA A 27 -1.43 -11.99 -3.02
CA ALA A 27 -2.25 -12.68 -4.02
C ALA A 27 -1.85 -12.32 -5.47
N GLN A 28 -1.20 -11.18 -5.69
CA GLN A 28 -0.71 -10.73 -7.00
C GLN A 28 0.70 -11.25 -7.32
N ALA A 29 1.36 -11.95 -6.40
CA ALA A 29 2.74 -12.42 -6.57
C ALA A 29 2.94 -13.28 -7.84
N GLY A 30 1.99 -14.18 -8.13
CA GLY A 30 2.05 -15.00 -9.35
C GLY A 30 1.97 -14.15 -10.62
N THR A 31 1.10 -13.13 -10.65
CA THR A 31 0.99 -12.19 -11.76
C THR A 31 2.28 -11.38 -11.93
N ILE A 32 2.89 -10.95 -10.82
CA ILE A 32 4.15 -10.19 -10.82
C ILE A 32 5.30 -11.03 -11.37
N LEU A 33 5.43 -12.29 -10.95
CA LEU A 33 6.45 -13.20 -11.49
C LEU A 33 6.24 -13.48 -12.97
N ALA A 34 5.00 -13.72 -13.39
CA ALA A 34 4.69 -13.91 -14.81
C ALA A 34 5.06 -12.67 -15.64
N LEU A 35 4.76 -11.48 -15.12
CA LEU A 35 5.15 -10.21 -15.74
C LEU A 35 6.67 -10.07 -15.81
N ALA A 36 7.39 -10.39 -14.73
CA ALA A 36 8.84 -10.36 -14.73
C ALA A 36 9.41 -11.29 -15.80
N CYS A 37 9.00 -12.57 -15.79
CA CYS A 37 9.44 -13.58 -16.76
C CYS A 37 9.14 -13.20 -18.22
N HIS A 38 8.07 -12.44 -18.49
CA HIS A 38 7.77 -11.93 -19.82
C HIS A 38 8.84 -10.95 -20.33
N HIS A 39 9.40 -10.15 -19.44
CA HIS A 39 10.41 -9.13 -19.75
C HIS A 39 11.86 -9.61 -19.58
N GLY A 40 12.06 -10.77 -18.95
CA GLY A 40 13.35 -11.42 -18.82
C GLY A 40 13.43 -12.33 -17.61
N ALA A 41 14.49 -13.12 -17.49
CA ALA A 41 14.73 -13.90 -16.28
C ALA A 41 15.13 -12.95 -15.13
N PRO A 42 14.34 -12.86 -14.06
CA PRO A 42 14.70 -11.99 -12.95
C PRO A 42 15.86 -12.60 -12.16
N ASP A 43 16.86 -11.79 -11.85
CA ASP A 43 18.01 -12.20 -11.03
C ASP A 43 17.86 -11.80 -9.56
N LEU A 44 16.96 -10.85 -9.29
CA LEU A 44 16.57 -10.39 -7.98
C LEU A 44 15.05 -10.22 -7.95
N VAL A 45 14.42 -10.81 -6.95
CA VAL A 45 12.98 -10.65 -6.71
C VAL A 45 12.76 -10.41 -5.21
N ARG A 46 12.40 -9.18 -4.86
CA ARG A 46 12.21 -8.76 -3.47
C ARG A 46 10.86 -8.11 -3.26
N ALA A 47 10.27 -8.39 -2.11
CA ALA A 47 9.08 -7.71 -1.62
C ALA A 47 9.39 -7.04 -0.28
N TYR A 48 9.03 -5.77 -0.12
CA TYR A 48 9.42 -4.95 1.02
C TYR A 48 8.19 -4.55 1.81
N GLY A 49 8.24 -4.74 3.13
CA GLY A 49 7.16 -4.32 4.00
C GLY A 49 7.36 -4.74 5.45
N ASN A 50 6.38 -4.44 6.29
CA ASN A 50 6.46 -4.84 7.69
C ASN A 50 6.01 -6.30 7.87
N ALA A 51 6.97 -7.21 8.10
CA ALA A 51 6.76 -8.65 8.35
C ALA A 51 5.71 -8.94 9.43
N CYS A 52 5.65 -8.11 10.48
CA CYS A 52 4.68 -8.28 11.55
C CYS A 52 3.24 -7.99 11.09
N LEU A 53 3.06 -7.21 10.02
CA LEU A 53 1.76 -6.83 9.47
C LEU A 53 1.38 -7.64 8.21
N LEU A 54 2.38 -8.22 7.54
CA LEU A 54 2.31 -8.89 6.25
C LEU A 54 2.94 -10.30 6.27
N PRO A 55 2.46 -11.22 7.14
CA PRO A 55 3.06 -12.55 7.27
C PRO A 55 2.87 -13.43 6.02
N ASP A 56 1.96 -13.05 5.12
CA ASP A 56 1.66 -13.83 3.93
C ASP A 56 2.78 -13.75 2.89
N TRP A 57 3.50 -12.62 2.82
CA TRP A 57 4.57 -12.42 1.85
C TRP A 57 5.81 -13.29 2.11
N ASP A 58 6.08 -13.63 3.36
CA ASP A 58 7.20 -14.50 3.75
C ASP A 58 7.04 -15.94 3.22
N LYS A 59 5.79 -16.35 2.94
CA LYS A 59 5.46 -17.69 2.44
C LYS A 59 5.38 -17.77 0.91
N VAL A 60 5.55 -16.64 0.21
CA VAL A 60 5.39 -16.59 -1.24
C VAL A 60 6.64 -17.16 -1.91
N PRO A 61 6.53 -18.25 -2.69
CA PRO A 61 7.69 -18.82 -3.37
C PRO A 61 8.24 -17.88 -4.42
N GLY A 62 9.57 -17.81 -4.53
CA GLY A 62 10.27 -16.99 -5.52
C GLY A 62 10.44 -15.51 -5.13
N PHE A 63 9.95 -15.09 -3.97
CA PHE A 63 10.21 -13.76 -3.42
C PHE A 63 11.10 -13.86 -2.19
N HIS A 64 12.06 -12.94 -2.09
CA HIS A 64 12.74 -12.66 -0.83
C HIS A 64 12.02 -11.51 -0.13
N PHE A 65 11.42 -11.78 1.03
CA PHE A 65 10.72 -10.76 1.79
C PHE A 65 11.71 -9.97 2.68
N VAL A 66 11.72 -8.64 2.53
CA VAL A 66 12.60 -7.73 3.25
C VAL A 66 11.78 -6.95 4.29
N HIS A 67 12.10 -7.17 5.56
CA HIS A 67 11.43 -6.47 6.65
C HIS A 67 11.85 -5.00 6.73
N SER A 68 10.90 -4.08 6.58
CA SER A 68 11.15 -2.64 6.64
C SER A 68 11.04 -1.99 8.03
N GLY A 69 10.56 -2.72 9.04
CA GLY A 69 10.28 -2.16 10.37
C GLY A 69 9.01 -1.29 10.41
N SER A 70 8.94 -0.37 11.38
CA SER A 70 7.71 0.39 11.71
C SER A 70 7.74 1.87 11.29
N GLY A 71 8.64 2.25 10.37
CA GLY A 71 8.74 3.64 9.89
C GLY A 71 7.77 3.93 8.74
N LYS A 72 7.13 5.12 8.77
CA LYS A 72 6.12 5.54 7.77
C LYS A 72 6.60 5.41 6.32
N ASN A 73 7.87 5.71 6.04
CA ASN A 73 8.47 5.67 4.71
C ASN A 73 9.61 4.63 4.64
N ALA A 74 9.68 3.68 5.59
CA ALA A 74 10.81 2.77 5.67
C ALA A 74 10.86 1.81 4.48
N THR A 75 9.69 1.32 4.05
CA THR A 75 9.54 0.47 2.85
C THR A 75 10.04 1.20 1.59
N ASP A 76 9.57 2.43 1.36
CA ASP A 76 9.96 3.22 0.18
C ASP A 76 11.47 3.51 0.15
N MET A 77 12.04 3.84 1.31
CA MET A 77 13.46 4.11 1.46
C MET A 77 14.32 2.89 1.13
N LEU A 78 13.93 1.69 1.59
CA LEU A 78 14.65 0.46 1.30
C LEU A 78 14.56 0.08 -0.18
N ILE A 79 13.37 0.21 -0.79
CA ILE A 79 13.20 0.00 -2.24
C ILE A 79 14.10 0.96 -3.02
N CYS A 80 14.09 2.25 -2.67
CA CYS A 80 14.92 3.25 -3.34
C CYS A 80 16.41 2.94 -3.20
N LEU A 81 16.85 2.53 -2.00
CA LEU A 81 18.24 2.18 -1.73
C LEU A 81 18.69 1.00 -2.60
N ASP A 82 17.97 -0.11 -2.54
CA ASP A 82 18.34 -1.33 -3.27
C ASP A 82 18.24 -1.14 -4.79
N ALA A 83 17.21 -0.45 -5.28
CA ALA A 83 17.05 -0.18 -6.70
C ALA A 83 18.20 0.69 -7.24
N MET A 84 18.60 1.71 -6.49
CA MET A 84 19.73 2.57 -6.86
C MET A 84 21.07 1.86 -6.73
N GLU A 85 21.28 1.02 -5.71
CA GLU A 85 22.48 0.18 -5.58
C GLU A 85 22.64 -0.75 -6.78
N ARG A 86 21.56 -1.39 -7.21
CA ARG A 86 21.53 -2.25 -8.40
C ARG A 86 21.83 -1.48 -9.69
N ALA A 87 21.31 -0.26 -9.81
CA ALA A 87 21.59 0.61 -10.94
C ALA A 87 23.00 1.21 -10.94
N LEU A 88 23.64 1.35 -9.77
CA LEU A 88 24.99 1.90 -9.61
C LEU A 88 26.10 0.85 -9.77
N SER A 89 25.77 -0.41 -9.53
CA SER A 89 26.71 -1.53 -9.63
C SER A 89 26.77 -2.15 -11.03
N ASP A 90 26.08 -1.58 -12.02
CA ASP A 90 25.91 -2.09 -13.38
C ASP A 90 25.40 -3.53 -13.44
N GLN A 91 24.64 -3.94 -12.42
CA GLN A 91 24.17 -5.32 -12.29
C GLN A 91 22.76 -5.53 -12.86
N CYS A 92 22.04 -4.48 -13.26
CA CYS A 92 20.73 -4.59 -13.90
C CYS A 92 20.60 -3.68 -15.13
N GLY A 93 19.99 -4.21 -16.19
CA GLY A 93 19.57 -3.43 -17.37
C GLY A 93 18.09 -3.10 -17.36
N THR A 94 17.30 -3.81 -16.54
CA THR A 94 15.86 -3.61 -16.42
C THR A 94 15.44 -3.70 -14.96
N VAL A 95 14.53 -2.81 -14.58
CA VAL A 95 13.96 -2.76 -13.23
C VAL A 95 12.44 -2.84 -13.34
N LEU A 96 11.84 -3.78 -12.63
CA LEU A 96 10.39 -3.87 -12.43
C LEU A 96 10.05 -3.28 -11.05
N LEU A 97 9.43 -2.10 -11.05
CA LEU A 97 8.91 -1.43 -9.84
C LEU A 97 7.41 -1.72 -9.70
N VAL A 98 7.04 -2.48 -8.68
CA VAL A 98 5.65 -2.83 -8.42
C VAL A 98 5.13 -2.03 -7.23
N SER A 99 4.45 -0.92 -7.51
CA SER A 99 3.79 -0.08 -6.51
C SER A 99 2.66 0.74 -7.15
N SER A 100 1.74 1.20 -6.31
CA SER A 100 0.72 2.20 -6.69
C SER A 100 1.00 3.58 -6.10
N ASP A 101 2.11 3.77 -5.38
CA ASP A 101 2.50 5.06 -4.81
C ASP A 101 3.11 5.98 -5.87
N GLN A 102 2.75 7.26 -5.80
CA GLN A 102 3.31 8.29 -6.67
C GLN A 102 4.74 8.66 -6.28
N ASP A 103 5.17 8.39 -5.04
CA ASP A 103 6.47 8.84 -4.53
C ASP A 103 7.65 8.16 -5.25
N PHE A 104 7.42 6.99 -5.86
CA PHE A 104 8.39 6.32 -6.75
C PHE A 104 8.61 6.99 -8.11
N THR A 105 7.87 8.07 -8.44
CA THR A 105 8.07 8.83 -9.69
C THR A 105 9.52 9.29 -9.85
N HIS A 106 10.12 9.83 -8.79
CA HIS A 106 11.49 10.34 -8.86
C HIS A 106 12.51 9.22 -9.03
N LEU A 107 12.30 8.07 -8.37
CA LEU A 107 13.14 6.89 -8.54
C LEU A 107 13.08 6.39 -10.00
N ALA A 108 11.87 6.22 -10.55
CA ALA A 108 11.69 5.76 -11.93
C ALA A 108 12.38 6.68 -12.95
N THR A 109 12.23 8.00 -12.81
CA THR A 109 12.94 8.97 -13.65
C THR A 109 14.44 8.80 -13.52
N ARG A 110 14.96 8.69 -12.30
CA ARG A 110 16.41 8.60 -12.05
C ARG A 110 17.04 7.33 -12.60
N LEU A 111 16.34 6.21 -12.53
CA LEU A 111 16.75 4.94 -13.12
C LEU A 111 16.81 5.04 -14.66
N ARG A 112 15.83 5.69 -15.28
CA ARG A 112 15.81 5.91 -16.74
C ARG A 112 16.90 6.87 -17.20
N GLU A 113 17.19 7.93 -16.45
CA GLU A 113 18.31 8.84 -16.73
C GLU A 113 19.65 8.11 -16.76
N ARG A 114 19.77 6.97 -16.07
CA ARG A 114 20.95 6.10 -16.09
C ARG A 114 20.96 5.09 -17.23
N GLY A 115 19.93 5.08 -18.08
CA GLY A 115 19.82 4.18 -19.23
C GLY A 115 19.17 2.83 -18.94
N LEU A 116 18.58 2.64 -17.76
CA LEU A 116 17.84 1.42 -17.44
C LEU A 116 16.41 1.46 -18.00
N THR A 117 15.91 0.31 -18.42
CA THR A 117 14.48 0.15 -18.72
C THR A 117 13.71 0.01 -17.41
N VAL A 118 12.76 0.92 -17.15
CA VAL A 118 11.93 0.87 -15.95
C VAL A 118 10.53 0.40 -16.32
N ILE A 119 10.15 -0.77 -15.87
CA ILE A 119 8.81 -1.32 -16.02
C ILE A 119 8.07 -1.02 -14.71
N GLY A 120 6.98 -0.29 -14.77
CA GLY A 120 6.09 -0.06 -13.64
C GLY A 120 4.96 -1.09 -13.63
N ALA A 121 4.52 -1.51 -12.45
CA ALA A 121 3.29 -2.27 -12.31
C ALA A 121 2.51 -1.84 -11.06
N GLY A 122 1.18 -1.73 -11.17
CA GLY A 122 0.36 -1.28 -10.04
C GLY A 122 -1.13 -1.32 -10.35
N GLU A 123 -1.95 -0.83 -9.43
CA GLU A 123 -3.41 -0.83 -9.59
C GLU A 123 -3.88 0.13 -10.70
N ALA A 124 -5.11 -0.03 -11.16
CA ALA A 124 -5.72 0.85 -12.17
C ALA A 124 -5.76 2.34 -11.73
N LYS A 125 -5.84 2.60 -10.42
CA LYS A 125 -5.89 3.96 -9.86
C LYS A 125 -4.53 4.66 -9.74
N THR A 126 -3.44 3.98 -10.09
CA THR A 126 -2.07 4.52 -9.97
C THR A 126 -1.93 5.84 -10.73
N ALA A 127 -1.28 6.83 -10.11
CA ALA A 127 -1.18 8.19 -10.63
C ALA A 127 -0.52 8.24 -12.02
N LYS A 128 -1.07 9.08 -12.91
CA LYS A 128 -0.54 9.27 -14.27
C LYS A 128 0.93 9.69 -14.29
N ARG A 129 1.36 10.44 -13.29
CA ARG A 129 2.74 10.94 -13.16
C ARG A 129 3.74 9.79 -13.02
N PHE A 130 3.46 8.82 -12.14
CA PHE A 130 4.32 7.65 -11.96
C PHE A 130 4.33 6.78 -13.21
N ARG A 131 3.15 6.54 -13.82
CA ARG A 131 3.05 5.78 -15.08
C ARG A 131 3.91 6.38 -16.19
N ALA A 132 3.87 7.69 -16.37
CA ALA A 132 4.64 8.40 -17.39
C ALA A 132 6.15 8.45 -17.08
N ALA A 133 6.53 8.32 -15.82
CA ALA A 133 7.93 8.23 -15.42
C ALA A 133 8.53 6.85 -15.75
N CYS A 134 7.73 5.80 -15.86
CA CYS A 134 8.19 4.47 -16.29
C CYS A 134 8.39 4.41 -17.82
N SER A 135 9.21 3.47 -18.30
CA SER A 135 9.34 3.16 -19.73
C SER A 135 8.09 2.45 -20.25
N GLU A 136 7.55 1.54 -19.44
CA GLU A 136 6.28 0.84 -19.67
C GLU A 136 5.53 0.71 -18.34
N PHE A 137 4.20 0.64 -18.36
CA PHE A 137 3.41 0.45 -17.15
C PHE A 137 2.29 -0.58 -17.33
N HIS A 138 2.28 -1.61 -16.48
CA HIS A 138 1.26 -2.66 -16.48
C HIS A 138 0.27 -2.49 -15.33
N VAL A 139 -1.02 -2.65 -15.64
CA VAL A 139 -2.06 -2.66 -14.61
C VAL A 139 -2.21 -4.06 -14.05
N LEU A 140 -2.02 -4.22 -12.74
CA LEU A 140 -2.31 -5.45 -12.02
C LEU A 140 -3.82 -5.55 -11.78
N VAL A 141 -4.42 -6.61 -12.31
CA VAL A 141 -5.85 -6.89 -12.15
C VAL A 141 -6.05 -7.85 -10.99
N ASN A 142 -6.66 -7.36 -9.91
CA ASN A 142 -7.17 -8.24 -8.87
C ASN A 142 -8.33 -9.05 -9.46
N LYS A 143 -8.11 -10.36 -9.68
CA LYS A 143 -9.09 -11.28 -10.26
C LYS A 143 -10.31 -11.57 -9.36
N THR A 144 -10.57 -10.71 -8.37
CA THR A 144 -11.68 -10.80 -7.41
C THR A 144 -12.81 -9.80 -7.68
N ALA A 145 -12.84 -9.11 -8.82
CA ALA A 145 -14.02 -8.36 -9.22
C ALA A 145 -14.24 -8.43 -10.74
N CYS A 146 -15.32 -9.10 -11.15
CA CYS A 146 -15.94 -8.85 -12.44
C CYS A 146 -16.31 -7.36 -12.54
N PRO A 147 -16.00 -6.66 -13.64
CA PRO A 147 -16.37 -5.27 -13.81
C PRO A 147 -17.84 -5.20 -14.22
N SER A 148 -18.71 -4.74 -13.32
CA SER A 148 -20.00 -4.19 -13.74
C SER A 148 -19.74 -2.77 -14.24
N ASP A 149 -19.60 -2.67 -15.55
CA ASP A 149 -19.69 -1.45 -16.32
C ASP A 149 -21.09 -0.83 -16.11
N ARG A 150 -21.13 0.38 -15.54
CA ARG A 150 -22.19 1.35 -15.84
C ARG A 150 -21.79 2.75 -15.41
N SER A 151 -21.89 3.60 -16.41
CA SER A 151 -21.59 5.02 -16.50
C SER A 151 -22.63 5.92 -15.81
N SER A 152 -22.11 6.96 -15.14
CA SER A 152 -22.67 8.32 -14.95
C SER A 152 -23.91 8.53 -14.04
N PRO A 153 -24.21 9.77 -13.57
CA PRO A 153 -23.36 10.94 -13.30
C PRO A 153 -23.53 11.48 -11.85
N ALA A 154 -22.76 12.53 -11.53
CA ALA A 154 -22.77 13.26 -10.27
C ALA A 154 -24.16 13.79 -9.86
N THR A 155 -24.49 13.66 -8.57
CA THR A 155 -25.42 14.55 -7.86
C THR A 155 -25.01 14.58 -6.39
N GLN A 156 -24.59 15.76 -5.90
CA GLN A 156 -24.57 16.04 -4.47
C GLN A 156 -26.03 16.15 -3.99
N PRO A 157 -26.30 15.80 -2.73
CA PRO A 157 -26.80 16.86 -1.87
C PRO A 157 -26.09 16.90 -0.53
N ALA A 158 -25.97 18.14 -0.04
CA ALA A 158 -25.59 18.46 1.30
C ALA A 158 -26.73 18.14 2.30
N ARG A 159 -26.30 17.89 3.55
CA ARG A 159 -26.99 18.19 4.81
C ARG A 159 -28.06 17.19 5.28
N GLN A 160 -27.76 16.47 6.37
CA GLN A 160 -28.46 16.66 7.64
C GLN A 160 -27.72 15.98 8.81
N VAL A 161 -27.87 16.61 9.96
CA VAL A 161 -27.34 16.30 11.28
C VAL A 161 -28.52 15.78 12.09
N SER A 162 -28.41 14.62 12.72
CA SER A 162 -29.10 14.31 13.99
C SER A 162 -28.77 12.89 14.47
N THR A 163 -28.32 12.83 15.73
CA THR A 163 -28.61 11.84 16.78
C THR A 163 -29.21 10.49 16.37
N GLU A 164 -28.56 9.38 16.76
CA GLU A 164 -29.19 8.20 17.38
C GLU A 164 -28.15 7.09 17.55
N ALA A 165 -28.23 6.38 18.68
CA ALA A 165 -27.69 5.07 19.08
C ALA A 165 -26.37 4.52 18.44
N PRO A 166 -25.56 3.76 19.20
CA PRO A 166 -24.40 3.07 18.62
C PRO A 166 -24.87 2.16 17.48
N THR A 167 -24.45 2.48 16.25
CA THR A 167 -24.71 1.62 15.09
C THR A 167 -23.84 0.36 15.21
N ASP A 168 -24.15 -0.73 14.51
CA ASP A 168 -23.29 -1.93 14.45
C ASP A 168 -21.83 -1.58 14.09
N LEU A 169 -21.65 -0.60 13.20
CA LEU A 169 -20.34 -0.07 12.85
C LEU A 169 -19.61 0.58 14.05
N ASP A 170 -20.33 1.26 14.94
CA ASP A 170 -19.75 1.83 16.16
C ASP A 170 -19.38 0.74 17.17
N GLN A 171 -20.13 -0.36 17.22
CA GLN A 171 -19.79 -1.53 18.03
C GLN A 171 -18.54 -2.24 17.51
N ASP A 172 -18.40 -2.36 16.19
CA ASP A 172 -17.21 -2.89 15.53
C ASP A 172 -15.98 -2.03 15.81
N ILE A 173 -16.10 -0.70 15.70
CA ILE A 173 -15.03 0.24 16.06
C ILE A 173 -14.63 0.06 17.53
N ARG A 174 -15.61 -0.05 18.45
CA ARG A 174 -15.34 -0.32 19.86
C ARG A 174 -14.60 -1.64 20.05
N ASN A 175 -15.00 -2.71 19.36
CA ASN A 175 -14.38 -4.03 19.46
C ASN A 175 -12.92 -3.99 18.99
N VAL A 176 -12.64 -3.30 17.89
CA VAL A 176 -11.27 -3.10 17.39
C VAL A 176 -10.43 -2.32 18.40
N ILE A 177 -10.96 -1.22 18.96
CA ILE A 177 -10.25 -0.42 19.96
C ILE A 177 -9.99 -1.25 21.23
N ARG A 178 -10.98 -2.01 21.73
CA ARG A 178 -10.86 -2.86 22.92
C ARG A 178 -9.89 -4.03 22.73
N SER A 179 -9.88 -4.63 21.54
CA SER A 179 -9.01 -5.79 21.24
C SER A 179 -7.53 -5.39 21.15
N LYS A 180 -7.23 -4.14 20.79
CA LYS A 180 -5.87 -3.68 20.48
C LYS A 180 -5.29 -2.66 21.46
N CYS A 181 -6.11 -2.04 22.28
CA CYS A 181 -5.67 -1.18 23.38
C CYS A 181 -6.17 -1.72 24.71
N THR A 182 -5.26 -2.22 25.54
CA THR A 182 -5.55 -2.64 26.92
C THR A 182 -5.68 -1.44 27.87
N ASP A 183 -5.11 -0.28 27.50
CA ASP A 183 -5.10 0.95 28.31
C ASP A 183 -5.86 2.12 27.67
N LYS A 184 -6.24 3.11 28.49
CA LYS A 184 -6.97 4.36 28.12
C LYS A 184 -6.19 5.31 27.19
N THR A 185 -5.07 4.85 26.60
CA THR A 185 -4.14 5.66 25.80
C THR A 185 -4.71 6.06 24.43
N GLY A 186 -5.76 5.37 23.96
CA GLY A 186 -6.43 5.64 22.70
C GLY A 186 -5.76 4.96 21.51
N TYR A 187 -6.51 4.79 20.43
CA TYR A 187 -6.09 4.03 19.25
C TYR A 187 -5.85 4.95 18.06
N GLU A 188 -4.80 4.72 17.27
CA GLU A 188 -4.47 5.61 16.16
C GLU A 188 -5.50 5.53 15.03
N ILE A 189 -6.01 6.70 14.62
CA ILE A 189 -7.04 6.80 13.59
C ILE A 189 -6.52 6.30 12.23
N ALA A 190 -5.22 6.43 11.98
CA ALA A 190 -4.58 5.91 10.77
C ALA A 190 -4.69 4.37 10.69
N LEU A 191 -4.44 3.68 11.80
CA LEU A 191 -4.49 2.21 11.90
C LEU A 191 -5.93 1.67 11.92
N LEU A 192 -6.89 2.48 12.38
CA LEU A 192 -8.31 2.13 12.38
C LEU A 192 -8.82 1.77 10.98
N SER A 193 -8.27 2.41 9.95
CA SER A 193 -8.66 2.14 8.57
C SER A 193 -8.31 0.74 8.08
N ALA A 194 -7.08 0.31 8.34
CA ALA A 194 -6.61 -1.02 7.97
C ALA A 194 -7.33 -2.11 8.77
N HIS A 195 -7.57 -1.86 10.07
CA HIS A 195 -8.19 -2.86 10.95
C HIS A 195 -9.68 -3.05 10.69
N MET A 196 -10.42 -1.96 10.48
CA MET A 196 -11.85 -2.04 10.16
C MET A 196 -12.09 -2.73 8.81
N PHE A 197 -11.19 -2.55 7.85
CA PHE A 197 -11.25 -3.28 6.59
C PHE A 197 -10.88 -4.77 6.76
N ARG A 198 -9.84 -5.08 7.53
CA ARG A 198 -9.35 -6.46 7.71
C ARG A 198 -10.27 -7.33 8.56
N ILE A 199 -10.89 -6.76 9.60
CA ILE A 199 -11.70 -7.52 10.57
C ILE A 199 -13.18 -7.53 10.15
N HIS A 200 -13.69 -6.39 9.69
CA HIS A 200 -15.12 -6.21 9.41
C HIS A 200 -15.42 -5.98 7.92
N GLY A 201 -14.41 -5.96 7.04
CA GLY A 201 -14.60 -5.68 5.61
C GLY A 201 -15.02 -4.23 5.31
N VAL A 202 -15.00 -3.34 6.32
CA VAL A 202 -15.57 -2.00 6.18
C VAL A 202 -14.56 -1.02 5.60
N LYS A 203 -14.87 -0.50 4.40
CA LYS A 203 -14.17 0.65 3.82
C LYS A 203 -14.92 1.94 4.15
N ILE A 204 -14.28 2.88 4.85
CA ILE A 204 -14.88 4.20 5.14
C ILE A 204 -15.14 5.03 3.89
N SER A 205 -14.48 4.71 2.77
CA SER A 205 -14.71 5.32 1.47
C SER A 205 -16.10 4.99 0.88
N ALA A 206 -16.72 3.90 1.33
CA ALA A 206 -18.10 3.52 0.96
C ALA A 206 -19.16 4.22 1.84
N LYS A 207 -18.74 5.00 2.84
CA LYS A 207 -19.61 5.76 3.74
C LYS A 207 -19.60 7.24 3.37
N PRO A 208 -20.68 7.99 3.67
CA PRO A 208 -20.82 9.39 3.26
C PRO A 208 -19.69 10.30 3.80
N GLU A 209 -19.02 9.91 4.89
CA GLU A 209 -17.96 10.70 5.52
C GLU A 209 -16.59 10.56 4.87
N LYS A 210 -16.36 9.50 4.06
CA LYS A 210 -15.13 9.22 3.30
C LYS A 210 -13.82 9.11 4.12
N THR A 211 -13.81 9.50 5.39
CA THR A 211 -12.66 9.51 6.29
C THR A 211 -13.08 9.08 7.69
N TRP A 212 -12.23 8.29 8.36
CA TRP A 212 -12.51 7.84 9.73
C TRP A 212 -12.60 9.00 10.71
N ARG A 213 -11.70 9.99 10.58
CA ARG A 213 -11.78 11.21 11.39
C ARG A 213 -13.10 11.95 11.19
N GLY A 214 -13.60 12.07 9.96
CA GLY A 214 -14.89 12.71 9.67
C GLY A 214 -16.07 11.94 10.26
N TYR A 215 -16.04 10.61 10.17
CA TYR A 215 -17.04 9.72 10.77
C TYR A 215 -17.10 9.82 12.29
N LEU A 216 -15.95 9.82 12.94
CA LEU A 216 -15.84 9.90 14.39
C LEU A 216 -16.15 11.32 14.92
N ALA A 217 -15.74 12.36 14.19
CA ALA A 217 -15.97 13.76 14.58
C ALA A 217 -17.46 14.15 14.54
N LYS A 218 -18.25 13.50 13.68
CA LYS A 218 -19.72 13.64 13.67
C LYS A 218 -20.41 12.97 14.86
N ARG A 219 -19.69 12.15 15.64
CA ARG A 219 -20.21 11.39 16.80
C ARG A 219 -19.46 11.74 18.09
N PRO A 220 -19.47 13.01 18.53
CA PRO A 220 -18.77 13.44 19.75
C PRO A 220 -19.34 12.82 21.04
N ALA A 221 -20.57 12.29 20.99
CA ALA A 221 -21.18 11.55 22.07
C ALA A 221 -20.53 10.16 22.28
N LEU A 222 -20.04 9.52 21.22
CA LEU A 222 -19.44 8.17 21.26
C LEU A 222 -17.91 8.20 21.35
N TYR A 223 -17.26 9.24 20.82
CA TYR A 223 -15.80 9.28 20.69
C TYR A 223 -15.18 10.61 21.14
N THR A 224 -13.95 10.51 21.64
CA THR A 224 -13.04 11.64 21.89
C THR A 224 -11.86 11.52 20.93
N LEU A 225 -11.51 12.61 20.24
CA LEU A 225 -10.45 12.65 19.24
C LEU A 225 -9.34 13.61 19.65
N ASP A 226 -8.09 13.20 19.43
CA ASP A 226 -6.94 14.07 19.57
C ASP A 226 -6.91 15.14 18.45
N PRO A 227 -6.19 16.27 18.65
CA PRO A 227 -5.95 17.27 17.61
C PRO A 227 -5.37 16.64 16.33
N LYS A 228 -5.55 17.31 15.18
CA LYS A 228 -5.04 16.80 13.90
C LYS A 228 -3.52 16.66 13.97
N GLY A 229 -3.02 15.45 13.67
CA GLY A 229 -1.60 15.13 13.64
C GLY A 229 -1.35 13.70 13.18
N PRO A 230 -0.10 13.33 12.86
CA PRO A 230 0.26 11.99 12.38
C PRO A 230 -0.07 10.89 13.40
N ASN A 231 -0.06 11.22 14.70
CA ASN A 231 -0.35 10.28 15.79
C ASN A 231 -1.72 10.54 16.43
N ALA A 232 -2.68 11.09 15.68
CA ALA A 232 -4.00 11.40 16.22
C ALA A 232 -4.73 10.12 16.65
N LYS A 233 -5.09 10.05 17.94
CA LYS A 233 -5.79 8.90 18.51
C LYS A 233 -7.29 9.16 18.68
N VAL A 234 -8.05 8.08 18.66
CA VAL A 234 -9.46 8.02 19.03
C VAL A 234 -9.63 7.21 20.30
N ARG A 235 -10.47 7.71 21.20
CA ARG A 235 -10.94 7.00 22.40
C ARG A 235 -12.45 6.88 22.32
N TYR A 236 -13.01 5.70 22.55
CA TYR A 236 -14.46 5.56 22.71
C TYR A 236 -14.85 5.95 24.15
N LYS A 237 -16.06 6.50 24.32
CA LYS A 237 -16.64 6.84 25.62
C LYS A 237 -17.44 5.63 26.13
N PRO A 238 -16.99 4.93 27.19
CA PRO A 238 -17.64 3.69 27.63
C PRO A 238 -19.11 3.88 28.01
N GLU A 239 -19.46 5.04 28.57
CA GLU A 239 -20.82 5.41 28.98
C GLU A 239 -21.81 5.46 27.83
N ALA A 240 -21.33 5.78 26.62
CA ALA A 240 -22.18 5.91 25.45
C ALA A 240 -22.49 4.57 24.75
N PHE A 241 -21.85 3.48 25.19
CA PHE A 241 -22.07 2.11 24.69
C PHE A 241 -22.60 1.17 25.78
N LYS A 242 -23.07 1.70 26.91
CA LYS A 242 -23.84 0.92 27.88
C LYS A 242 -25.28 0.87 27.39
N THR A 243 -25.70 -0.26 26.85
CA THR A 243 -27.13 -0.58 26.75
C THR A 243 -27.70 -0.57 28.17
N ALA A 244 -28.82 0.13 28.37
CA ALA A 244 -29.59 0.01 29.60
C ALA A 244 -30.00 -1.46 29.74
N THR A 245 -29.41 -2.17 30.71
CA THR A 245 -29.87 -3.32 31.52
C THR A 245 -28.62 -4.14 31.90
N ASP A 246 -28.11 -3.95 33.11
CA ASP A 246 -27.89 -5.08 34.02
C ASP A 246 -29.17 -5.15 34.88
#